data_AF-A0A2D7XXB9-F1
#
_entry.id   AF-A0A2D7XXB9-F1
#
_cell.length_a   1.000
_cell.length_b   1.000
_cell.length_c   1.000
_cell.angle_alpha   90.00
_cell.angle_beta   90.00
_cell.angle_gamma   90.00
#
_symmetry.space_group_name_H-M   'P 1'
#
loop_
_entity.id
_entity.type
_entity.pdbx_description
1 polymer ?
#
loop_
_entity_poly.entity_id
_entity_poly.type
_entity_poly.pdbx_seq_one_letter_code
_entity_poly.pdbx_strand_id
1 'polypeptide(L)'
;MKFSGLLAFTALVFSAAPMAQAKTAAECRQMAVNLNAEKQAYMADHAELKTLQEEAELAGIEYDDAKQTSTWSDGHKAKSDAMQAKFEALKEDVNTKSEELVAIQAQLNRQITLFNQACSTYLSQD
;
A
#
# COMPACT_ATOMS: atom_id res chain seq x y z
N MET A 1 60.25 -28.44 -45.26
CA MET A 1 58.79 -28.60 -45.07
C MET A 1 58.56 -29.40 -43.79
N LYS A 2 57.97 -28.79 -42.76
CA LYS A 2 57.43 -29.44 -41.56
C LYS A 2 56.18 -28.66 -41.16
N PHE A 3 55.02 -29.32 -41.25
CA PHE A 3 53.75 -28.82 -40.72
C PHE A 3 53.63 -29.21 -39.25
N SER A 4 53.32 -28.24 -38.40
CA SER A 4 52.73 -28.36 -37.06
C SER A 4 52.36 -26.91 -36.68
N GLY A 5 51.10 -26.45 -36.69
CA GLY A 5 49.87 -27.14 -36.32
C GLY A 5 49.71 -27.07 -34.81
N LEU A 6 49.17 -25.97 -34.28
CA LEU A 6 48.24 -25.99 -33.14
C LEU A 6 47.56 -24.63 -32.98
N LEU A 7 46.26 -24.64 -33.25
CA LEU A 7 45.29 -23.65 -32.81
C LEU A 7 45.21 -23.69 -31.28
N ALA A 8 45.46 -22.57 -30.59
CA ALA A 8 45.09 -22.43 -29.18
C ALA A 8 43.82 -21.60 -29.10
N PHE A 9 42.74 -22.33 -28.84
CA PHE A 9 41.37 -21.92 -28.67
C PHE A 9 41.18 -20.79 -27.66
N THR A 10 40.28 -19.90 -28.04
CA THR A 10 39.48 -18.94 -27.27
C THR A 10 39.39 -19.27 -25.78
N ALA A 11 39.93 -18.37 -24.94
CA ALA A 11 39.62 -18.34 -23.52
C ALA A 11 38.13 -18.01 -23.35
N LEU A 12 37.34 -19.01 -23.00
CA LEU A 12 35.99 -18.83 -22.47
C LEU A 12 36.11 -18.06 -21.15
N VAL A 13 35.96 -16.73 -21.22
CA VAL A 13 35.68 -15.92 -20.06
C VAL A 13 34.25 -16.24 -19.65
N PHE A 14 34.09 -17.25 -18.78
CA PHE A 14 32.85 -17.43 -18.04
C PHE A 14 32.69 -16.21 -17.13
N SER A 15 31.98 -15.20 -17.63
CA SER A 15 31.39 -14.16 -16.79
C SER A 15 30.36 -14.84 -15.90
N ALA A 16 30.77 -15.24 -14.69
CA ALA A 16 29.86 -15.63 -13.64
C ALA A 16 28.96 -14.43 -13.34
N ALA A 17 27.75 -14.44 -13.90
CA ALA A 17 26.71 -13.55 -13.43
C ALA A 17 26.55 -13.78 -11.92
N PRO A 18 26.43 -12.73 -11.08
CA PRO A 18 26.13 -12.92 -9.67
C PRO A 18 24.81 -13.68 -9.60
N MET A 19 24.87 -14.96 -9.19
CA MET A 19 23.67 -15.72 -8.92
C MET A 19 22.93 -14.97 -7.82
N ALA A 20 21.76 -14.42 -8.14
CA ALA A 20 20.83 -13.93 -7.14
C ALA A 20 20.67 -15.04 -6.10
N GLN A 21 21.20 -14.83 -4.90
CA GLN A 21 21.15 -15.84 -3.87
C GLN A 21 19.68 -16.03 -3.51
N ALA A 22 19.15 -17.22 -3.81
CA ALA A 22 17.81 -17.60 -3.37
C ALA A 22 17.77 -17.46 -1.84
N LYS A 23 16.72 -16.79 -1.34
CA LYS A 23 16.49 -16.63 0.09
C LYS A 23 16.33 -18.01 0.74
N THR A 24 16.76 -18.14 1.99
CA THR A 24 16.58 -19.38 2.75
C THR A 24 15.13 -19.57 3.17
N ALA A 25 14.74 -20.81 3.51
CA ALA A 25 13.41 -21.15 4.01
C ALA A 25 13.03 -20.30 5.24
N ALA A 26 13.99 -20.04 6.13
CA ALA A 26 13.76 -19.25 7.33
C ALA A 26 13.51 -17.78 6.99
N GLU A 27 14.28 -17.20 6.07
CA GLU A 27 14.05 -15.83 5.59
C GLU A 27 12.70 -15.71 4.88
N CYS A 28 12.33 -16.68 4.04
CA CYS A 28 11.04 -16.68 3.36
C CYS A 28 9.87 -16.78 4.35
N ARG A 29 9.97 -17.62 5.38
CA ARG A 29 8.97 -17.66 6.46
C ARG A 29 8.85 -16.32 7.18
N GLN A 30 9.98 -15.67 7.49
CA GLN A 30 9.95 -14.36 8.15
C GLN A 30 9.31 -13.28 7.26
N MET A 31 9.63 -13.28 5.97
CA MET A 31 8.99 -12.37 5.01
C MET A 31 7.47 -12.60 4.93
N ALA A 32 7.02 -13.85 4.92
CA ALA A 32 5.60 -14.18 4.90
C ALA A 32 4.89 -13.70 6.18
N VAL A 33 5.51 -13.86 7.36
CA VAL A 33 4.98 -13.35 8.63
C VAL A 33 4.84 -11.83 8.59
N ASN A 34 5.87 -11.12 8.13
CA ASN A 34 5.84 -9.66 8.04
C ASN A 34 4.77 -9.17 7.05
N LEU A 35 4.71 -9.77 5.86
CA LEU A 35 3.67 -9.48 4.86
C LEU A 35 2.26 -9.70 5.41
N ASN A 36 2.05 -10.76 6.18
CA ASN A 36 0.75 -11.02 6.79
C ASN A 36 0.40 -9.99 7.87
N ALA A 37 1.37 -9.57 8.68
CA ALA A 37 1.17 -8.50 9.68
C ALA A 37 0.84 -7.16 9.01
N GLU A 38 1.57 -6.78 7.95
CA GLU A 38 1.30 -5.56 7.20
C GLU A 38 -0.07 -5.62 6.49
N LYS A 39 -0.45 -6.79 5.95
CA LYS A 39 -1.79 -6.98 5.38
C LYS A 39 -2.90 -6.80 6.42
N GLN A 40 -2.70 -7.30 7.64
CA GLN A 40 -3.67 -7.11 8.72
C GLN A 40 -3.78 -5.64 9.12
N ALA A 41 -2.66 -4.93 9.26
CA ALA A 41 -2.65 -3.50 9.52
C ALA A 41 -3.38 -2.71 8.42
N TYR A 42 -3.09 -3.00 7.14
CA TYR A 42 -3.79 -2.40 6.00
C TYR A 42 -5.31 -2.66 6.02
N MET A 43 -5.76 -3.84 6.44
CA MET A 43 -7.20 -4.11 6.59
C MET A 43 -7.83 -3.34 7.76
N ALA A 44 -7.10 -3.13 8.86
CA ALA A 44 -7.55 -2.30 9.96
C ALA A 44 -7.67 -0.82 9.52
N ASP A 45 -6.69 -0.32 8.78
CA ASP A 45 -6.71 1.04 8.22
C ASP A 45 -7.88 1.25 7.24
N HIS A 46 -8.24 0.23 6.45
CA HIS A 46 -9.44 0.25 5.61
C HIS A 46 -10.73 0.33 6.42
N ALA A 47 -10.80 -0.38 7.55
CA ALA A 47 -11.96 -0.30 8.44
C ALA A 47 -12.09 1.10 9.06
N GLU A 48 -10.97 1.72 9.44
CA GLU A 48 -10.94 3.10 9.92
C GLU A 48 -11.41 4.09 8.85
N LEU A 49 -10.93 3.97 7.60
CA LEU A 49 -11.41 4.80 6.48
C LEU A 49 -12.93 4.68 6.32
N LYS A 50 -13.49 3.48 6.43
CA LYS A 50 -14.95 3.27 6.36
C LYS A 50 -15.68 4.00 7.48
N THR A 51 -15.16 3.98 8.69
CA THR A 51 -15.72 4.75 9.82
C THR A 51 -15.66 6.25 9.56
N LEU A 52 -14.52 6.78 9.08
CA LEU A 52 -14.39 8.19 8.72
C LEU A 52 -15.37 8.61 7.61
N GLN A 53 -15.60 7.74 6.62
CA GLN A 53 -16.59 7.98 5.57
C GLN A 53 -18.02 8.05 6.12
N GLU A 54 -18.38 7.15 7.02
CA GLU A 54 -19.69 7.15 7.70
C GLU A 54 -19.87 8.42 8.56
N GLU A 55 -18.82 8.86 9.27
CA GLU A 55 -18.84 10.09 10.05
C GLU A 55 -18.96 11.34 9.16
N ALA A 56 -18.23 11.39 8.05
CA ALA A 56 -18.32 12.47 7.07
C ALA A 56 -19.72 12.57 6.46
N GLU A 57 -20.34 11.43 6.12
CA GLU A 57 -21.71 11.38 5.60
C GLU A 57 -22.71 11.95 6.62
N LEU A 58 -22.64 11.51 7.88
CA LEU A 58 -23.48 12.03 8.95
C LEU A 58 -23.29 13.53 9.17
N ALA A 59 -22.05 14.01 9.19
CA ALA A 59 -21.75 15.44 9.30
C ALA A 59 -22.29 16.25 8.11
N GLY A 60 -22.26 15.67 6.90
CA GLY A 60 -22.87 16.27 5.70
C GLY A 60 -24.38 16.42 5.85
N ILE A 61 -25.07 15.39 6.35
CA ILE A 61 -26.51 15.44 6.64
C ILE A 61 -26.83 16.52 7.70
N GLU A 62 -26.06 16.57 8.79
CA GLU A 62 -26.21 17.59 9.85
C GLU A 62 -26.00 19.02 9.31
N TYR A 63 -25.02 19.20 8.42
CA TYR A 63 -24.78 20.47 7.76
C TYR A 63 -25.95 20.87 6.85
N ASP A 64 -26.44 19.95 6.01
CA ASP A 64 -27.55 20.22 5.10
C ASP A 64 -28.85 20.58 5.84
N ASP A 65 -29.13 19.92 6.97
CA ASP A 65 -30.24 20.29 7.85
C ASP A 65 -30.05 21.70 8.46
N ALA A 66 -28.87 21.98 9.04
CA ALA A 66 -28.58 23.29 9.61
C ALA A 66 -28.63 24.41 8.56
N LYS A 67 -28.24 24.12 7.32
CA LYS A 67 -28.24 25.07 6.21
C LYS A 67 -29.64 25.51 5.83
N GLN A 68 -30.65 24.63 5.90
CA GLN A 68 -32.04 24.96 5.58
C GLN A 68 -32.63 26.07 6.46
N THR A 69 -32.13 26.18 7.70
CA THR A 69 -32.59 27.17 8.68
C THR A 69 -31.61 28.33 8.88
N SER A 70 -30.47 28.32 8.18
CA SER A 70 -29.36 29.27 8.39
C SER A 70 -29.75 30.75 8.25
N THR A 71 -30.80 31.06 7.49
CA THR A 71 -31.29 32.43 7.28
C THR A 71 -32.28 32.91 8.33
N TRP A 72 -32.69 32.04 9.28
CA TRP A 72 -33.73 32.36 10.26
C TRP A 72 -33.22 33.26 11.38
N SER A 73 -31.95 33.12 11.76
CA SER A 73 -31.26 34.03 12.68
C SER A 73 -29.74 33.82 12.63
N ASP A 74 -28.99 34.75 13.21
CA ASP A 74 -27.53 34.64 13.34
C ASP A 74 -27.10 33.37 14.09
N GLY A 75 -27.90 32.90 15.05
CA GLY A 75 -27.65 31.65 15.76
C GLY A 75 -27.77 30.41 14.87
N HIS A 76 -28.74 30.38 13.95
CA HIS A 76 -28.86 29.30 12.97
C HIS A 76 -27.71 29.36 11.95
N LYS A 77 -27.32 30.56 11.53
CA LYS A 77 -26.15 30.74 10.67
C LYS A 77 -24.89 30.19 11.33
N ALA A 78 -24.61 30.55 12.58
CA ALA A 78 -23.45 30.07 13.32
C ALA A 78 -23.45 28.54 13.46
N LYS A 79 -24.61 27.92 13.69
CA LYS A 79 -24.75 26.46 13.70
C LYS A 79 -24.40 25.85 12.34
N SER A 80 -24.92 26.41 11.24
CA SER A 80 -24.61 25.94 9.88
C SER A 80 -23.13 26.07 9.55
N ASP A 81 -22.51 27.21 9.87
CA ASP A 81 -21.07 27.43 9.67
C ASP A 81 -20.22 26.42 10.46
N ALA A 82 -20.60 26.12 11.71
CA ALA A 82 -19.91 25.14 12.54
C ALA A 82 -20.03 23.70 11.99
N MET A 83 -21.22 23.32 11.51
CA MET A 83 -21.41 22.00 10.89
C MET A 83 -20.67 21.89 9.55
N GLN A 84 -20.60 22.98 8.78
CA GLN A 84 -19.80 23.03 7.56
C GLN A 84 -18.32 22.78 7.86
N ALA A 85 -17.77 23.46 8.89
CA ALA A 85 -16.37 23.27 9.27
C ALA A 85 -16.08 21.83 9.70
N LYS A 86 -16.98 21.20 10.48
CA LYS A 86 -16.88 19.79 10.86
C LYS A 86 -16.90 18.87 9.65
N PHE A 87 -17.83 19.08 8.72
CA PHE A 87 -17.93 18.26 7.51
C PHE A 87 -16.70 18.38 6.61
N GLU A 88 -16.20 19.60 6.39
CA GLU A 88 -15.00 19.81 5.57
C GLU A 88 -13.74 19.21 6.23
N ALA A 89 -13.60 19.27 7.56
CA ALA A 89 -12.51 18.60 8.27
C ALA A 89 -12.57 17.08 8.08
N LEU A 90 -13.75 16.46 8.25
CA LEU A 90 -13.92 15.02 8.05
C LEU A 90 -13.64 14.59 6.60
N LYS A 91 -13.99 15.42 5.61
CA LYS A 91 -13.63 15.17 4.21
C LYS A 91 -12.12 15.18 4.00
N GLU A 92 -11.40 16.10 4.64
CA GLU A 92 -9.94 16.16 4.59
C GLU A 92 -9.32 14.90 5.21
N ASP A 93 -9.83 14.44 6.34
CA ASP A 93 -9.39 13.20 7.01
C ASP A 93 -9.63 11.97 6.12
N VAL A 94 -10.83 11.86 5.51
CA VAL A 94 -11.15 10.79 4.54
C VAL A 94 -10.19 10.79 3.36
N ASN A 95 -9.93 11.95 2.77
CA ASN A 95 -9.01 12.07 1.63
C ASN A 95 -7.59 11.68 2.02
N THR A 96 -7.09 12.19 3.14
CA THR A 96 -5.74 11.89 3.65
C THR A 96 -5.56 10.41 3.89
N LYS A 97 -6.48 9.76 4.63
CA LYS A 97 -6.42 8.32 4.89
C LYS A 97 -6.54 7.51 3.60
N SER A 98 -7.38 7.95 2.66
CA SER A 98 -7.50 7.29 1.36
C SER A 98 -6.20 7.35 0.55
N GLU A 99 -5.51 8.48 0.53
CA GLU A 99 -4.22 8.64 -0.15
C GLU A 99 -3.12 7.78 0.50
N GLU A 100 -3.08 7.76 1.84
CA GLU A 100 -2.18 6.89 2.60
C GLU A 100 -2.40 5.41 2.25
N LEU A 101 -3.66 4.97 2.20
CA LEU A 101 -4.01 3.59 1.87
C LEU A 101 -3.59 3.22 0.44
N VAL A 102 -3.69 4.13 -0.53
CA VAL A 102 -3.19 3.89 -1.90
C VAL A 102 -1.67 3.67 -1.89
N ALA A 103 -0.93 4.47 -1.11
CA ALA A 103 0.52 4.31 -0.98
C ALA A 103 0.89 2.98 -0.30
N ILE A 104 0.20 2.61 0.78
CA ILE A 104 0.40 1.34 1.49
C ILE A 104 0.08 0.15 0.56
N GLN A 105 -1.01 0.22 -0.20
CA GLN A 105 -1.38 -0.83 -1.15
C GLN A 105 -0.29 -1.03 -2.23
N ALA A 106 0.24 0.06 -2.77
CA ALA A 106 1.34 -0.01 -3.75
C ALA A 106 2.60 -0.64 -3.14
N GLN A 107 2.91 -0.31 -1.88
CA GLN A 107 4.04 -0.90 -1.16
C GLN A 107 3.83 -2.40 -0.89
N LEU A 108 2.65 -2.81 -0.40
CA LEU A 108 2.30 -4.21 -0.20
C LEU A 108 2.43 -5.03 -1.48
N ASN A 109 1.93 -4.51 -2.61
CA ASN A 109 2.06 -5.17 -3.91
C ASN A 109 3.53 -5.38 -4.34
N ARG A 110 4.40 -4.39 -4.06
CA ARG A 110 5.84 -4.52 -4.31
C ARG A 110 6.45 -5.61 -3.42
N GLN A 111 6.11 -5.63 -2.13
CA GLN A 111 6.65 -6.63 -1.20
C GLN A 111 6.17 -8.05 -1.55
N ILE A 112 4.91 -8.23 -1.94
CA ILE A 112 4.38 -9.50 -2.43
C ILE A 112 5.13 -9.95 -3.69
N THR A 113 5.40 -9.04 -4.61
CA THR A 113 6.18 -9.35 -5.83
C THR A 113 7.60 -9.81 -5.49
N LEU A 114 8.28 -9.10 -4.59
CA LEU A 114 9.63 -9.46 -4.13
C LEU A 114 9.64 -10.82 -3.42
N PHE A 115 8.64 -11.07 -2.56
CA PHE A 115 8.47 -12.36 -1.90
C PHE A 115 8.28 -13.48 -2.93
N ASN A 116 7.38 -13.31 -3.90
CA ASN A 116 7.15 -14.33 -4.94
C ASN A 116 8.42 -14.58 -5.78
N GLN A 117 9.19 -13.55 -6.10
CA GLN A 117 10.45 -13.71 -6.84
C GLN A 117 11.51 -14.44 -6.00
N ALA A 118 11.69 -14.06 -4.73
CA ALA A 118 12.75 -14.56 -3.87
C ALA A 118 12.44 -15.94 -3.24
N CYS A 119 11.16 -16.28 -3.09
CA CYS A 119 10.69 -17.45 -2.36
C CYS A 119 9.84 -18.42 -3.22
N SER A 120 9.81 -18.24 -4.55
CA SER A 120 9.07 -19.10 -5.49
C SER A 120 9.33 -20.59 -5.31
N THR A 121 10.57 -20.99 -5.00
CA THR A 121 10.96 -22.40 -4.74
C THR A 121 10.34 -23.00 -3.48
N TYR A 122 9.85 -22.18 -2.54
CA TYR A 122 9.10 -22.63 -1.36
C TYR A 122 7.59 -22.65 -1.60
N LEU A 123 7.08 -21.83 -2.52
CA LEU A 123 5.65 -21.80 -2.88
C LEU A 123 5.20 -23.02 -3.69
N SER A 124 6.14 -23.77 -4.28
CA SER A 124 5.87 -24.96 -5.09
C SER A 124 6.04 -26.29 -4.34
N GLN A 125 6.30 -26.26 -3.04
CA GLN A 125 6.54 -27.46 -2.21
C GLN A 125 5.43 -27.75 -1.18
N ASP A 126 4.36 -26.95 -1.19
CA ASP A 126 3.07 -27.26 -0.56
C ASP A 126 2.05 -27.66 -1.65
#